data_AF-A0AAP2KXM6-F1
#
_entry.id   AF-A0AAP2KXM6-F1
#
_cell.length_a   1.000
_cell.length_b   1.000
_cell.length_c   1.000
_cell.angle_alpha   90.00
_cell.angle_beta   90.00
_cell.angle_gamma   90.00
#
_symmetry.space_group_name_H-M   'P 1'
#
loop_
_entity.id
_entity.type
_entity.pdbx_description
1 polymer ?
#
loop_
_entity_poly.entity_id
_entity_poly.type
_entity_poly.pdbx_seq_one_letter_code
_entity_poly.pdbx_strand_id
1 'polypeptide(L)'
;MKDLLAALIMILALVGVWYWIAKRLQNSGRGFVLRHLAGSVCGFGALFVIGIVLAAVGLLEPSESSQAPADGEESEVAGSSTSNGSVDSDLSSLYTVLSDDYLGNMKRTVEVELDDRITRDQLTQIAKAIRADQTHDTERTFIGYRLAEQQGGGTYWATTHYNPDLAVQILGSTIDQQAEIEASDTGPKQFASIKAAFEQFQDYPPGNGHFELVGNNPLHIRVSPDVFDADPSDVIHDSTWRAAFYGVFTTFVHTDAERVIVDAIPLENQEVGDEHPEPIDAQRISLDMTRDDAISVVRELMGFDSVDQVKEPTQYGYQWSGGFQSYYYDNLDAFAEAVSPYCSGSCS
;
A
#
# COMPACT_ATOMS: atom_id res chain seq x y z
N MET A 1 2.21 40.74 25.00
CA MET A 1 3.68 40.89 25.04
C MET A 1 4.35 40.00 26.08
N LYS A 2 3.90 39.98 27.34
CA LYS A 2 4.51 39.12 28.39
C LYS A 2 4.36 37.62 28.09
N ASP A 3 3.22 37.20 27.54
CA ASP A 3 2.97 35.78 27.21
C ASP A 3 3.76 35.31 25.99
N LEU A 4 3.95 36.19 25.01
CA LEU A 4 4.80 35.94 23.84
C LEU A 4 6.27 35.78 24.26
N LEU A 5 6.75 36.64 25.16
CA LEU A 5 8.11 36.55 25.70
C LEU A 5 8.31 35.26 26.50
N ALA A 6 7.32 34.84 27.30
CA ALA A 6 7.36 33.58 28.04
C ALA A 6 7.39 32.36 27.10
N ALA A 7 6.59 32.37 26.04
CA ALA A 7 6.58 31.31 25.02
C ALA A 7 7.95 31.21 24.30
N LEU A 8 8.55 32.34 23.92
CA LEU A 8 9.87 32.37 23.29
C LEU A 8 10.97 31.83 24.22
N ILE A 9 10.94 32.19 25.50
CA ILE A 9 11.89 31.66 26.50
C ILE A 9 11.73 30.14 26.65
N MET A 10 10.49 29.63 26.65
CA MET A 10 10.20 28.20 26.73
C MET A 10 10.72 27.44 25.50
N ILE A 11 10.53 27.99 24.30
CA ILE A 11 11.03 27.41 23.05
C ILE A 11 12.57 27.36 23.06
N LEU A 12 13.23 28.44 23.47
CA LEU A 12 14.70 28.49 23.58
C LEU A 12 15.23 27.44 24.58
N ALA A 13 14.53 27.25 25.70
CA ALA A 13 14.88 26.21 26.67
C ALA A 13 14.72 24.80 26.10
N LEU A 14 13.64 24.52 25.38
CA LEU A 14 13.40 23.23 24.73
C LEU A 14 14.46 22.92 23.65
N VAL A 15 14.81 23.90 22.82
CA VAL A 15 15.87 23.76 21.81
C VAL A 15 17.23 23.54 22.49
N GLY A 16 17.51 24.23 23.59
CA GLY A 16 18.76 24.05 24.35
C GLY A 16 18.88 22.65 24.98
N VAL A 17 17.80 22.14 25.57
CA VAL A 17 17.75 20.77 26.12
C VAL A 17 17.92 19.74 25.01
N TRP A 18 17.22 19.91 23.89
CA TRP A 18 17.35 19.01 22.73
C TRP A 18 18.78 18.99 22.18
N TYR A 19 19.40 20.16 21.96
CA TYR A 19 20.77 20.26 21.49
C TYR A 19 21.77 19.56 22.43
N TRP A 20 21.59 19.72 23.74
CA TRP A 20 22.43 19.05 24.74
C TRP A 20 22.28 17.52 24.68
N ILE A 21 21.05 17.01 24.59
CA ILE A 21 20.79 15.56 24.46
C ILE A 21 21.40 15.02 23.16
N ALA A 22 21.17 15.69 22.03
CA ALA A 22 21.68 15.30 20.73
C ALA A 22 23.22 15.24 20.70
N LYS A 23 23.89 16.24 21.29
CA LYS A 23 25.35 16.30 21.42
C LYS A 23 25.91 15.23 22.34
N ARG A 24 25.23 14.94 23.46
CA ARG A 24 25.61 13.87 24.38
C ARG A 24 25.51 12.48 23.74
N LEU A 25 24.47 12.24 22.94
CA LEU A 25 24.29 10.98 22.21
C LEU A 25 25.29 10.81 21.06
N GLN A 26 25.68 11.91 20.39
CA GLN A 26 26.71 11.87 19.35
C GLN A 26 28.06 11.33 19.85
N ASN A 27 28.44 11.69 21.08
CA ASN A 27 29.69 11.25 21.68
C ASN A 27 29.68 9.77 22.11
N SER A 28 28.52 9.11 22.18
CA SER A 28 28.39 7.71 22.61
C SER A 28 28.46 6.66 21.48
N GLY A 29 28.60 7.07 20.22
CA GLY A 29 28.83 6.16 19.08
C GLY A 29 27.71 5.15 18.77
N ARG A 30 26.57 5.22 19.46
CA ARG A 30 25.38 4.38 19.24
C ARG A 30 24.14 5.26 19.15
N GLY A 31 23.38 5.12 18.06
CA GLY A 31 21.99 5.58 18.03
C GLY A 31 21.66 6.56 16.90
N PHE A 32 21.87 6.19 15.64
CA PHE A 32 21.25 6.92 14.53
C PHE A 32 19.71 6.93 14.66
N VAL A 33 19.10 5.75 14.90
CA VAL A 33 17.64 5.60 15.09
C VAL A 33 17.13 6.35 16.32
N LEU A 34 17.86 6.27 17.45
CA LEU A 34 17.45 6.95 18.69
C LEU A 34 17.52 8.48 18.57
N ARG A 35 18.43 9.01 17.74
CA ARG A 35 18.54 10.45 17.45
C ARG A 35 17.37 10.95 16.60
N HIS A 36 16.91 10.15 15.63
CA HIS A 36 15.72 10.49 14.83
C HIS A 36 14.43 10.42 15.64
N LEU A 37 14.28 9.41 16.50
CA LEU A 37 13.10 9.27 17.35
C LEU A 37 13.00 10.40 18.39
N ALA A 38 14.12 10.76 19.03
CA ALA A 38 14.16 11.91 19.93
C ALA A 38 13.93 13.25 19.21
N GLY A 39 14.43 13.39 17.97
CA GLY A 39 14.15 14.55 17.12
C GLY A 39 12.68 14.69 16.77
N SER A 40 12.02 13.59 16.41
CA SER A 40 10.60 13.57 16.05
C SER A 40 9.70 13.97 17.23
N VAL A 41 9.91 13.41 18.43
CA VAL A 41 9.12 13.74 19.62
C VAL A 41 9.24 15.22 20.01
N CYS A 42 10.44 15.80 19.92
CA CYS A 42 10.64 17.23 20.17
C CYS A 42 10.01 18.11 19.07
N GLY A 43 10.06 17.68 17.81
CA GLY A 43 9.40 18.38 16.69
C GLY A 43 7.89 18.46 16.85
N PHE A 44 7.24 17.34 17.19
CA PHE A 44 5.80 17.31 17.48
C PHE A 44 5.43 18.17 18.68
N GLY A 45 6.23 18.16 19.75
CA GLY A 45 6.00 19.02 20.91
C GLY A 45 6.09 20.51 20.57
N ALA A 46 7.07 20.92 19.75
CA ALA A 46 7.22 22.30 19.31
C ALA A 46 6.04 22.74 18.42
N LEU A 47 5.60 21.90 17.48
CA LEU A 47 4.44 22.18 16.63
C LEU A 47 3.15 22.32 17.44
N PHE A 48 2.96 21.50 18.47
CA PHE A 48 1.79 21.59 19.36
C PHE A 48 1.77 22.93 20.13
N VAL A 49 2.91 23.36 20.68
CA VAL A 49 3.03 24.65 21.37
C VAL A 49 2.80 25.81 20.40
N ILE A 50 3.33 25.73 19.18
CA ILE A 50 3.08 26.74 18.13
C ILE A 50 1.59 26.79 17.78
N GLY A 51 0.92 25.65 17.62
CA GLY A 51 -0.52 25.57 17.37
C GLY A 51 -1.35 26.23 18.47
N ILE A 52 -1.00 26.01 19.75
CA ILE A 52 -1.66 26.68 20.88
C ILE A 52 -1.44 28.19 20.84
N VAL A 53 -0.21 28.64 20.56
CA VAL A 53 0.11 30.08 20.48
C VAL A 53 -0.65 30.73 19.32
N LEU A 54 -0.67 30.09 18.15
CA LEU A 54 -1.39 30.57 16.96
C LEU A 54 -2.90 30.63 17.19
N ALA A 55 -3.48 29.63 17.85
CA ALA A 55 -4.88 29.65 18.27
C ALA A 55 -5.16 30.79 19.27
N ALA A 56 -4.29 30.98 20.28
CA ALA A 56 -4.45 32.03 21.29
C ALA A 56 -4.35 33.46 20.73
N VAL A 57 -3.62 33.67 19.62
CA VAL A 57 -3.55 34.96 18.92
C VAL A 57 -4.58 35.12 17.79
N GLY A 58 -5.50 34.15 17.64
CA GLY A 58 -6.58 34.20 16.67
C GLY A 58 -6.13 33.98 15.22
N LEU A 59 -4.99 33.32 14.99
CA LEU A 59 -4.48 32.99 13.65
C LEU A 59 -4.89 31.58 13.16
N LEU A 60 -5.48 30.77 14.04
CA LEU A 60 -6.08 29.48 13.69
C LEU A 60 -7.54 29.50 14.12
N GLU A 61 -8.45 29.72 13.17
CA GLU A 61 -9.87 29.49 13.38
C GLU A 61 -10.15 27.98 13.23
N PRO A 62 -10.80 27.33 14.21
CA PRO A 62 -11.15 25.92 14.09
C PRO A 62 -12.17 25.74 12.95
N SER A 63 -11.81 24.92 11.95
CA SER A 63 -12.76 24.53 10.91
C SER A 63 -13.84 23.65 11.52
N GLU A 64 -15.10 24.11 11.44
CA GLU A 64 -16.26 23.33 11.84
C GLU A 64 -16.37 22.08 10.95
N SER A 65 -16.19 20.89 11.55
CA SER A 65 -16.34 19.62 10.85
C SER A 65 -17.82 19.27 10.67
N SER A 66 -18.25 19.21 9.42
CA SER A 66 -19.61 18.84 9.02
C SER A 66 -19.81 17.32 9.22
N GLN A 67 -20.65 16.93 10.18
CA GLN A 67 -21.20 15.58 10.27
C GLN A 67 -22.29 15.39 9.21
N ALA A 68 -22.27 14.26 8.50
CA ALA A 68 -23.38 13.77 7.69
C ALA A 68 -23.95 12.46 8.31
N PRO A 69 -25.27 12.22 8.22
CA PRO A 69 -25.98 11.28 9.07
C PRO A 69 -26.07 9.86 8.48
N ALA A 70 -26.37 8.93 9.38
CA ALA A 70 -26.72 7.54 9.14
C ALA A 70 -28.20 7.38 8.82
N ASP A 71 -28.51 6.49 7.88
CA ASP A 71 -29.75 5.73 7.66
C ASP A 71 -29.29 4.50 6.85
N GLY A 72 -29.74 3.25 7.02
CA GLY A 72 -30.97 2.74 7.59
C GLY A 72 -31.62 1.78 6.57
N GLU A 73 -31.81 0.53 6.99
CA GLU A 73 -32.77 -0.49 6.50
C GLU A 73 -32.34 -1.61 5.52
N GLU A 74 -32.58 -2.82 6.06
CA GLU A 74 -32.66 -4.16 5.47
C GLU A 74 -33.74 -4.30 4.40
N SER A 75 -33.59 -5.28 3.52
CA SER A 75 -34.74 -6.06 3.05
C SER A 75 -34.35 -7.52 2.81
N GLU A 76 -35.03 -8.42 3.53
CA GLU A 76 -35.06 -9.86 3.32
C GLU A 76 -35.63 -10.23 1.94
N VAL A 77 -35.08 -11.28 1.31
CA VAL A 77 -35.82 -12.11 0.36
C VAL A 77 -35.61 -13.58 0.68
N ALA A 78 -36.71 -14.24 1.03
CA ALA A 78 -36.81 -15.67 1.29
C ALA A 78 -36.73 -16.49 -0.01
N GLY A 79 -35.97 -17.59 0.05
CA GLY A 79 -35.91 -18.62 -0.99
C GLY A 79 -35.58 -19.98 -0.36
N SER A 80 -36.63 -20.75 -0.10
CA SER A 80 -36.61 -22.11 0.47
C SER A 80 -35.99 -23.14 -0.48
N SER A 81 -35.24 -24.11 0.05
CA SER A 81 -35.47 -25.54 -0.20
C SER A 81 -34.65 -26.44 0.73
N THR A 82 -35.32 -27.52 1.14
CA THR A 82 -34.97 -28.52 2.14
C THR A 82 -34.06 -29.62 1.58
N SER A 83 -33.06 -30.06 2.36
CA SER A 83 -32.62 -31.46 2.37
C SER A 83 -32.10 -31.86 3.76
N ASN A 84 -32.85 -32.75 4.40
CA ASN A 84 -32.51 -33.40 5.66
C ASN A 84 -31.63 -34.62 5.35
N GLY A 85 -30.38 -34.66 5.83
CA GLY A 85 -29.52 -35.84 5.72
C GLY A 85 -28.06 -35.61 6.15
N SER A 86 -27.71 -36.09 7.34
CA SER A 86 -26.35 -36.41 7.84
C SER A 86 -25.23 -35.35 7.70
N VAL A 87 -25.40 -34.16 8.28
CA VAL A 87 -24.35 -33.12 8.31
C VAL A 87 -23.46 -33.17 9.58
N ASP A 88 -23.81 -33.99 10.57
CA ASP A 88 -23.24 -33.91 11.92
C ASP A 88 -21.78 -34.42 12.02
N SER A 89 -21.34 -35.31 11.13
CA SER A 89 -19.98 -35.88 11.18
C SER A 89 -18.93 -35.08 10.40
N ASP A 90 -19.33 -34.12 9.56
CA ASP A 90 -18.42 -33.36 8.68
C ASP A 90 -18.00 -32.01 9.30
N LEU A 91 -18.83 -31.48 10.20
CA LEU A 91 -18.57 -30.18 10.81
C LEU A 91 -17.60 -30.24 12.00
N SER A 92 -17.50 -31.38 12.70
CA SER A 92 -16.62 -31.52 13.87
C SER A 92 -15.13 -31.44 13.53
N SER A 93 -14.76 -31.68 12.27
CA SER A 93 -13.38 -31.50 11.78
C SER A 93 -13.06 -30.05 11.39
N LEU A 94 -14.04 -29.15 11.33
CA LEU A 94 -13.83 -27.76 10.94
C LEU A 94 -13.46 -26.86 12.13
N TYR A 95 -13.60 -27.36 13.36
CA TYR A 95 -13.41 -26.54 14.54
C TYR A 95 -12.88 -27.31 15.75
N THR A 96 -12.18 -26.58 16.62
CA THR A 96 -11.72 -27.04 17.93
C THR A 96 -12.24 -26.10 19.02
N VAL A 97 -12.88 -26.64 20.06
CA VAL A 97 -13.29 -25.83 21.22
C VAL A 97 -12.06 -25.55 22.09
N LEU A 98 -11.76 -24.28 22.29
CA LEU A 98 -10.63 -23.82 23.11
C LEU A 98 -11.04 -23.62 24.58
N SER A 99 -12.25 -23.08 24.83
CA SER A 99 -12.78 -22.85 26.17
C SER A 99 -14.31 -22.93 26.20
N ASP A 100 -14.88 -23.33 27.35
CA ASP A 100 -16.33 -23.43 27.58
C ASP A 100 -16.64 -23.07 29.05
N ASP A 101 -17.02 -21.82 29.27
CA ASP A 101 -17.20 -21.22 30.58
C ASP A 101 -18.67 -20.90 30.89
N TYR A 102 -19.06 -21.09 32.14
CA TYR A 102 -20.42 -20.85 32.63
C TYR A 102 -20.45 -19.78 33.72
N LEU A 103 -21.38 -18.84 33.60
CA LEU A 103 -21.75 -17.89 34.65
C LEU A 103 -23.12 -18.27 35.21
N GLY A 104 -23.13 -19.34 36.03
CA GLY A 104 -24.36 -19.95 36.53
C GLY A 104 -25.29 -20.37 35.39
N ASN A 105 -26.58 -20.08 35.54
CA ASN A 105 -27.61 -20.30 34.52
C ASN A 105 -27.82 -19.08 33.60
N MET A 106 -27.08 -17.97 33.79
CA MET A 106 -27.33 -16.73 33.06
C MET A 106 -26.61 -16.66 31.70
N LYS A 107 -25.42 -17.26 31.60
CA LYS A 107 -24.57 -17.14 30.41
C LYS A 107 -23.60 -18.31 30.29
N ARG A 108 -23.48 -18.86 29.08
CA ARG A 108 -22.37 -19.71 28.62
C ARG A 108 -21.51 -18.92 27.62
N THR A 109 -20.20 -19.08 27.68
CA THR A 109 -19.22 -18.46 26.76
C THR A 109 -18.33 -19.56 26.22
N VAL A 110 -18.32 -19.72 24.90
CA VAL A 110 -17.51 -20.74 24.22
C VAL A 110 -16.53 -20.04 23.28
N GLU A 111 -15.27 -20.44 23.30
CA GLU A 111 -14.30 -20.03 22.31
C GLU A 111 -13.95 -21.20 21.40
N VAL A 112 -13.94 -20.92 20.11
CA VAL A 112 -13.75 -21.90 19.05
C VAL A 112 -12.63 -21.43 18.12
N GLU A 113 -11.70 -22.32 17.82
CA GLU A 113 -10.74 -22.17 16.74
C GLU A 113 -11.27 -22.88 15.50
N LEU A 114 -11.11 -22.25 14.35
CA LEU A 114 -11.45 -22.76 13.03
C LEU A 114 -10.16 -22.94 12.22
N ASP A 115 -10.08 -24.03 11.46
CA ASP A 115 -8.94 -24.29 10.58
C ASP A 115 -8.87 -23.26 9.43
N ASP A 116 -10.04 -22.83 8.93
CA ASP A 116 -10.16 -21.84 7.85
C ASP A 116 -11.49 -21.04 7.97
N ARG A 117 -11.65 -20.02 7.14
CA ARG A 117 -12.90 -19.27 6.97
C ARG A 117 -13.99 -20.21 6.48
N ILE A 118 -15.18 -20.06 7.05
CA ILE A 118 -16.36 -20.89 6.71
C ILE A 118 -17.56 -20.01 6.40
N THR A 119 -18.58 -20.59 5.79
CA THR A 119 -19.81 -19.88 5.45
C THR A 119 -20.66 -19.55 6.68
N ARG A 120 -21.56 -18.57 6.54
CA ARG A 120 -22.56 -18.23 7.57
C ARG A 120 -23.45 -19.43 7.93
N ASP A 121 -23.75 -20.28 6.96
CA ASP A 121 -24.57 -21.48 7.18
C ASP A 121 -23.81 -22.55 7.98
N GLN A 122 -22.50 -22.72 7.73
CA GLN A 122 -21.64 -23.59 8.54
C GLN A 122 -21.50 -23.05 9.97
N LEU A 123 -21.27 -21.74 10.15
CA LEU A 123 -21.26 -21.11 11.48
C LEU A 123 -22.57 -21.34 12.23
N THR A 124 -23.70 -21.21 11.53
CA THR A 124 -25.03 -21.46 12.10
C THR A 124 -25.17 -22.89 12.59
N GLN A 125 -24.70 -23.87 11.82
CA GLN A 125 -24.77 -25.28 12.18
C GLN A 125 -23.84 -25.61 13.35
N ILE A 126 -22.61 -25.11 13.34
CA ILE A 126 -21.66 -25.25 14.45
C ILE A 126 -22.22 -24.64 15.73
N ALA A 127 -22.80 -23.44 15.66
CA ALA A 127 -23.42 -22.79 16.83
C ALA A 127 -24.56 -23.63 17.42
N LYS A 128 -25.42 -24.21 16.56
CA LYS A 128 -26.50 -25.12 16.97
C LYS A 128 -25.96 -26.39 17.62
N ALA A 129 -24.93 -26.99 17.04
CA ALA A 129 -24.29 -28.20 17.59
C ALA A 129 -23.70 -27.93 18.98
N ILE A 130 -22.91 -26.85 19.13
CA ILE A 130 -22.32 -26.45 20.41
C ILE A 130 -23.41 -26.16 21.46
N ARG A 131 -24.49 -25.48 21.07
CA ARG A 131 -25.62 -25.19 21.96
C ARG A 131 -26.35 -26.48 22.39
N ALA A 132 -26.53 -27.43 21.48
CA ALA A 132 -27.17 -28.71 21.77
C ALA A 132 -26.36 -29.59 22.75
N ASP A 133 -25.03 -29.47 22.73
CA ASP A 133 -24.12 -30.19 23.63
C ASP A 133 -24.00 -29.55 25.04
N GLN A 134 -24.84 -28.56 25.37
CA GLN A 134 -24.79 -27.93 26.70
C GLN A 134 -25.14 -28.92 27.82
N THR A 135 -24.35 -28.93 28.89
CA THR A 135 -24.59 -29.78 30.06
C THR A 135 -25.51 -29.12 31.10
N HIS A 136 -25.69 -27.80 31.01
CA HIS A 136 -26.50 -26.99 31.91
C HIS A 136 -27.38 -26.05 31.09
N ASP A 137 -28.60 -25.83 31.57
CA ASP A 137 -29.48 -24.86 30.94
C ASP A 137 -28.97 -23.43 31.22
N THR A 138 -28.90 -22.62 30.17
CA THR A 138 -28.45 -21.24 30.26
C THR A 138 -29.34 -20.32 29.44
N GLU A 139 -29.65 -19.15 29.98
CA GLU A 139 -30.48 -18.14 29.31
C GLU A 139 -29.84 -17.67 27.99
N ARG A 140 -28.50 -17.57 27.97
CA ARG A 140 -27.75 -17.03 26.83
C ARG A 140 -26.48 -17.85 26.55
N THR A 141 -26.12 -17.99 25.28
CA THR A 141 -24.82 -18.50 24.87
C THR A 141 -24.14 -17.54 23.92
N PHE A 142 -22.89 -17.22 24.21
CA PHE A 142 -21.99 -16.50 23.31
C PHE A 142 -20.95 -17.49 22.80
N ILE A 143 -20.69 -17.49 21.49
CA ILE A 143 -19.62 -18.27 20.88
C ILE A 143 -18.74 -17.32 20.08
N GLY A 144 -17.45 -17.27 20.40
CA GLY A 144 -16.45 -16.53 19.65
C GLY A 144 -15.62 -17.46 18.79
N TYR A 145 -15.44 -17.14 17.51
CA TYR A 145 -14.69 -17.94 16.55
C TYR A 145 -13.40 -17.22 16.15
N ARG A 146 -12.28 -17.94 16.15
CA ARG A 146 -10.97 -17.44 15.73
C ARG A 146 -10.43 -18.34 14.61
N LEU A 147 -9.59 -17.79 13.75
CA LEU A 147 -8.90 -18.58 12.73
C LEU A 147 -7.55 -19.06 13.28
N ALA A 148 -7.15 -20.30 13.00
CA ALA A 148 -5.91 -20.90 13.50
C ALA A 148 -4.63 -20.13 13.07
N GLU A 149 -4.69 -19.43 11.93
CA GLU A 149 -3.62 -18.55 11.43
C GLU A 149 -3.41 -17.30 12.31
N GLN A 150 -4.39 -16.89 13.11
CA GLN A 150 -4.30 -15.76 14.03
C GLN A 150 -3.60 -16.17 15.34
N GLN A 151 -2.30 -16.49 15.26
CA GLN A 151 -1.47 -16.80 16.41
C GLN A 151 -1.32 -15.57 17.33
N GLY A 152 -1.87 -15.65 18.55
CA GLY A 152 -1.62 -14.67 19.62
C GLY A 152 -2.79 -13.73 19.94
N GLY A 153 -3.78 -14.22 20.68
CA GLY A 153 -4.69 -13.38 21.48
C GLY A 153 -5.58 -12.40 20.69
N GLY A 154 -5.75 -12.61 19.39
CA GLY A 154 -6.52 -11.72 18.51
C GLY A 154 -8.02 -11.66 18.79
N THR A 155 -8.65 -10.61 18.25
CA THR A 155 -10.11 -10.44 18.19
C THR A 155 -10.79 -11.59 17.45
N TYR A 156 -12.03 -11.92 17.80
CA TYR A 156 -12.80 -12.94 17.08
C TYR A 156 -13.00 -12.56 15.61
N TRP A 157 -12.85 -13.54 14.71
CA TRP A 157 -13.20 -13.41 13.29
C TRP A 157 -14.72 -13.40 13.09
N ALA A 158 -15.45 -14.20 13.88
CA ALA A 158 -16.90 -14.20 13.90
C ALA A 158 -17.43 -14.43 15.32
N THR A 159 -18.70 -14.11 15.54
CA THR A 159 -19.39 -14.41 16.79
C THR A 159 -20.80 -14.92 16.52
N THR A 160 -21.29 -15.78 17.41
CA THR A 160 -22.72 -16.11 17.48
C THR A 160 -23.27 -15.86 18.87
N HIS A 161 -24.54 -15.44 18.91
CA HIS A 161 -25.24 -15.06 20.13
C HIS A 161 -26.59 -15.75 20.15
N TYR A 162 -26.86 -16.53 21.18
CA TYR A 162 -28.18 -17.05 21.51
C TYR A 162 -28.81 -16.16 22.57
N ASN A 163 -29.80 -15.35 22.18
CA ASN A 163 -30.53 -14.49 23.11
C ASN A 163 -31.90 -13.99 22.57
N PRO A 164 -32.99 -14.77 22.67
CA PRO A 164 -33.07 -16.24 22.71
C PRO A 164 -32.81 -16.87 21.33
N ASP A 165 -32.98 -16.09 20.26
CA ASP A 165 -32.72 -16.50 18.88
C ASP A 165 -31.23 -16.47 18.57
N LEU A 166 -30.82 -17.25 17.57
CA LEU A 166 -29.43 -17.30 17.10
C LEU A 166 -29.16 -16.12 16.16
N ALA A 167 -28.25 -15.24 16.54
CA ALA A 167 -27.65 -14.23 15.68
C ALA A 167 -26.22 -14.65 15.30
N VAL A 168 -25.89 -14.56 14.01
CA VAL A 168 -24.53 -14.80 13.49
C VAL A 168 -23.95 -13.48 12.98
N GLN A 169 -22.70 -13.18 13.36
CA GLN A 169 -21.99 -11.98 12.93
C GLN A 169 -20.58 -12.36 12.50
N ILE A 170 -20.22 -12.06 11.25
CA ILE A 170 -18.86 -12.18 10.73
C ILE A 170 -18.22 -10.80 10.85
N LEU A 171 -17.12 -10.70 11.60
CA LEU A 171 -16.42 -9.45 11.92
C LEU A 171 -15.22 -9.22 11.00
N GLY A 172 -14.60 -10.29 10.51
CA GLY A 172 -13.53 -10.25 9.51
C GLY A 172 -14.03 -10.37 8.06
N SER A 173 -13.10 -10.57 7.12
CA SER A 173 -13.44 -10.82 5.71
C SER A 173 -14.20 -12.14 5.54
N THR A 174 -15.19 -12.13 4.65
CA THR A 174 -15.85 -13.36 4.18
C THR A 174 -14.95 -14.15 3.23
N ILE A 175 -15.34 -15.38 2.88
CA ILE A 175 -14.65 -16.19 1.86
C ILE A 175 -14.54 -15.43 0.53
N ASP A 176 -15.66 -14.85 0.07
CA ASP A 176 -15.70 -14.13 -1.21
C ASP A 176 -14.83 -12.86 -1.18
N GLN A 177 -14.90 -12.09 -0.10
CA GLN A 177 -14.07 -10.90 0.07
C GLN A 177 -12.58 -11.24 0.16
N GLN A 178 -12.23 -12.34 0.82
CA GLN A 178 -10.86 -12.82 0.90
C GLN A 178 -10.35 -13.25 -0.48
N ALA A 179 -11.17 -13.97 -1.25
CA ALA A 179 -10.84 -14.35 -2.62
C ALA A 179 -10.70 -13.13 -3.55
N GLU A 180 -11.51 -12.08 -3.38
CA GLU A 180 -11.38 -10.83 -4.12
C GLU A 180 -10.10 -10.06 -3.75
N ILE A 181 -9.75 -10.01 -2.47
CA ILE A 181 -8.48 -9.44 -2.00
C ILE A 181 -7.30 -10.20 -2.61
N GLU A 182 -7.31 -11.53 -2.54
CA GLU A 182 -6.24 -12.37 -3.10
C GLU A 182 -6.16 -12.24 -4.63
N ALA A 183 -7.29 -12.14 -5.33
CA ALA A 183 -7.32 -11.89 -6.77
C ALA A 183 -6.84 -10.48 -7.14
N SER A 184 -7.09 -9.48 -6.28
CA SER A 184 -6.57 -8.12 -6.42
C SER A 184 -5.07 -8.01 -6.06
N ASP A 185 -4.52 -8.98 -5.34
CA ASP A 185 -3.14 -8.98 -4.82
C ASP A 185 -2.15 -9.71 -5.74
N THR A 186 -2.60 -10.29 -6.86
CA THR A 186 -1.71 -11.03 -7.78
C THR A 186 -0.79 -10.17 -8.64
N GLY A 187 -0.84 -8.83 -8.55
CA GLY A 187 -0.06 -7.95 -9.40
C GLY A 187 0.30 -6.60 -8.76
N PRO A 188 1.20 -5.83 -9.36
CA PRO A 188 1.61 -4.52 -8.85
C PRO A 188 0.42 -3.57 -8.67
N LYS A 189 0.52 -2.68 -7.68
CA LYS A 189 -0.51 -1.69 -7.38
C LYS A 189 -0.91 -0.91 -8.65
N GLN A 190 -2.21 -0.90 -8.96
CA GLN A 190 -2.76 -0.11 -10.05
C GLN A 190 -3.11 1.32 -9.60
N PHE A 191 -2.95 2.27 -10.51
CA PHE A 191 -3.25 3.69 -10.32
C PHE A 191 -4.20 4.18 -11.42
N ALA A 192 -5.08 5.11 -11.07
CA ALA A 192 -6.03 5.70 -12.02
C ALA A 192 -5.36 6.52 -13.14
N SER A 193 -4.10 6.95 -12.95
CA SER A 193 -3.31 7.62 -13.98
C SER A 193 -1.83 7.43 -13.73
N ILE A 194 -1.02 7.54 -14.78
CA ILE A 194 0.43 7.47 -14.66
C ILE A 194 1.01 8.61 -13.82
N LYS A 195 0.40 9.80 -13.86
CA LYS A 195 0.79 10.93 -13.00
C LYS A 195 0.71 10.55 -11.52
N ALA A 196 -0.36 9.86 -11.11
CA ALA A 196 -0.51 9.41 -9.72
C ALA A 196 0.53 8.35 -9.33
N ALA A 197 0.94 7.48 -10.26
CA ALA A 197 2.00 6.52 -10.02
C ALA A 197 3.35 7.23 -9.82
N PHE A 198 3.73 8.16 -10.70
CA PHE A 198 4.97 8.94 -10.58
C PHE A 198 4.99 9.82 -9.32
N GLU A 199 3.86 10.41 -8.93
CA GLU A 199 3.71 11.13 -7.66
C GLU A 199 3.89 10.21 -6.45
N GLN A 200 3.43 8.96 -6.51
CA GLN A 200 3.59 8.00 -5.43
C GLN A 200 5.03 7.48 -5.31
N PHE A 201 5.70 7.22 -6.43
CA PHE A 201 7.04 6.64 -6.43
C PHE A 201 8.15 7.66 -6.21
N GLN A 202 7.96 8.91 -6.64
CA GLN A 202 8.95 9.99 -6.51
C GLN A 202 10.31 9.71 -7.20
N ASP A 203 10.40 8.69 -8.06
CA ASP A 203 11.62 8.37 -8.81
C ASP A 203 11.94 9.45 -9.87
N TYR A 204 10.91 10.05 -10.46
CA TYR A 204 10.99 11.22 -11.33
C TYR A 204 9.95 12.26 -10.87
N PRO A 205 10.30 13.14 -9.92
CA PRO A 205 9.32 14.02 -9.30
C PRO A 205 8.79 15.07 -10.31
N PRO A 206 7.47 15.25 -10.45
CA PRO A 206 6.89 16.21 -11.40
C PRO A 206 7.26 17.68 -11.15
N GLY A 207 7.68 18.02 -9.92
CA GLY A 207 7.92 19.40 -9.49
C GLY A 207 9.16 20.06 -10.11
N ASN A 208 10.15 19.28 -10.55
CA ASN A 208 11.45 19.80 -10.99
C ASN A 208 11.75 19.47 -12.47
N GLY A 209 10.71 19.18 -13.26
CA GLY A 209 10.86 18.91 -14.70
C GLY A 209 11.21 17.47 -15.08
N HIS A 210 11.52 16.60 -14.11
CA HIS A 210 11.84 15.17 -14.33
C HIS A 210 10.67 14.35 -14.87
N PHE A 211 9.44 14.77 -14.64
CA PHE A 211 8.26 14.13 -15.20
C PHE A 211 7.28 15.19 -15.72
N GLU A 212 6.78 14.97 -16.93
CA GLU A 212 5.70 15.77 -17.50
C GLU A 212 4.68 14.88 -18.20
N LEU A 213 3.40 15.13 -17.96
CA LEU A 213 2.31 14.55 -18.75
C LEU A 213 2.06 15.46 -19.96
N VAL A 214 2.63 15.11 -21.10
CA VAL A 214 2.57 15.89 -22.35
C VAL A 214 1.19 15.79 -23.00
N GLY A 215 0.58 14.60 -22.94
CA GLY A 215 -0.72 14.34 -23.55
C GLY A 215 -1.40 13.09 -22.96
N ASN A 216 -2.72 13.01 -23.11
CA ASN A 216 -3.53 11.89 -22.60
C ASN A 216 -4.17 11.03 -23.68
N ASN A 217 -4.13 11.44 -24.95
CA ASN A 217 -4.68 10.64 -26.06
C ASN A 217 -3.96 10.93 -27.39
N PRO A 218 -2.96 10.12 -27.79
CA PRO A 218 -2.42 8.99 -27.02
C PRO A 218 -1.75 9.47 -25.72
N LEU A 219 -1.63 8.59 -24.73
CA LEU A 219 -0.89 8.89 -23.51
C LEU A 219 0.57 9.20 -23.90
N HIS A 220 1.04 10.38 -23.55
CA HIS A 220 2.37 10.88 -23.87
C HIS A 220 2.99 11.50 -22.63
N ILE A 221 4.13 10.94 -22.20
CA ILE A 221 4.87 11.41 -21.04
C ILE A 221 6.30 11.78 -21.42
N ARG A 222 6.88 12.75 -20.71
CA ARG A 222 8.32 12.99 -20.65
C ARG A 222 8.87 12.48 -19.33
N VAL A 223 9.95 11.73 -19.39
CA VAL A 223 10.71 11.27 -18.21
C VAL A 223 12.16 11.71 -18.37
N SER A 224 12.70 12.39 -17.38
CA SER A 224 13.93 13.17 -17.54
C SER A 224 14.93 12.83 -16.44
N PRO A 225 15.94 11.96 -16.73
CA PRO A 225 16.99 11.64 -15.77
C PRO A 225 17.98 12.80 -15.62
N ASP A 226 18.60 12.88 -14.45
CA ASP A 226 19.71 13.80 -14.24
C ASP A 226 21.01 13.24 -14.81
N VAL A 227 21.74 14.12 -15.49
CA VAL A 227 23.12 13.89 -15.92
C VAL A 227 23.96 15.14 -15.62
N PHE A 228 25.28 15.00 -15.63
CA PHE A 228 26.22 16.10 -15.46
C PHE A 228 27.06 16.28 -16.72
N ASP A 229 27.51 17.51 -17.03
CA ASP A 229 28.38 17.80 -18.19
C ASP A 229 29.67 16.95 -18.20
N ALA A 230 30.16 16.57 -17.01
CA ALA A 230 31.34 15.73 -16.86
C ALA A 230 31.07 14.22 -17.06
N ASP A 231 29.79 13.80 -17.20
CA ASP A 231 29.45 12.41 -17.36
C ASP A 231 29.91 11.88 -18.72
N PRO A 232 30.48 10.66 -18.76
CA PRO A 232 30.77 9.99 -20.02
C PRO A 232 29.52 9.82 -20.90
N SER A 233 29.69 9.85 -22.23
CA SER A 233 28.56 9.77 -23.17
C SER A 233 27.75 8.47 -23.04
N ASP A 234 28.41 7.35 -22.69
CA ASP A 234 27.77 6.06 -22.40
C ASP A 234 26.92 6.13 -21.13
N VAL A 235 27.33 6.87 -20.10
CA VAL A 235 26.51 7.09 -18.89
C VAL A 235 25.24 7.88 -19.20
N ILE A 236 25.34 8.92 -20.05
CA ILE A 236 24.20 9.72 -20.50
C ILE A 236 23.25 8.86 -21.34
N HIS A 237 23.81 8.10 -22.28
CA HIS A 237 23.08 7.16 -23.13
C HIS A 237 22.30 6.13 -22.28
N ASP A 238 22.99 5.45 -21.36
CA ASP A 238 22.40 4.41 -20.52
C ASP A 238 21.31 4.95 -19.59
N SER A 239 21.56 6.12 -18.98
CA SER A 239 20.60 6.77 -18.10
C SER A 239 19.33 7.17 -18.84
N THR A 240 19.47 7.62 -20.09
CA THR A 240 18.32 8.01 -20.93
C THR A 240 17.50 6.79 -21.37
N TRP A 241 18.15 5.70 -21.79
CA TRP A 241 17.44 4.44 -22.10
C TRP A 241 16.71 3.87 -20.88
N ARG A 242 17.37 3.87 -19.72
CA ARG A 242 16.74 3.44 -18.47
C ARG A 242 15.51 4.28 -18.13
N ALA A 243 15.57 5.60 -18.32
CA ALA A 243 14.41 6.47 -18.13
C ALA A 243 13.28 6.15 -19.13
N ALA A 244 13.62 5.86 -20.38
CA ALA A 244 12.64 5.44 -21.39
C ALA A 244 11.94 4.13 -20.98
N PHE A 245 12.71 3.12 -20.57
CA PHE A 245 12.17 1.83 -20.10
C PHE A 245 11.36 1.99 -18.83
N TYR A 246 11.84 2.79 -17.89
CA TYR A 246 11.10 3.10 -16.67
C TYR A 246 9.74 3.70 -17.04
N GLY A 247 9.69 4.68 -17.94
CA GLY A 247 8.45 5.30 -18.40
C GLY A 247 7.48 4.30 -19.02
N VAL A 248 7.94 3.46 -19.95
CA VAL A 248 7.12 2.47 -20.65
C VAL A 248 6.57 1.42 -19.68
N PHE A 249 7.46 0.72 -18.98
CA PHE A 249 7.07 -0.44 -18.17
C PHE A 249 6.35 -0.03 -16.89
N THR A 250 6.71 1.09 -16.25
CA THR A 250 5.94 1.62 -15.12
C THR A 250 4.51 1.98 -15.57
N THR A 251 4.34 2.54 -16.76
CA THR A 251 3.00 2.85 -17.29
C THR A 251 2.15 1.60 -17.43
N PHE A 252 2.65 0.57 -18.10
CA PHE A 252 1.85 -0.64 -18.33
C PHE A 252 1.64 -1.48 -17.08
N VAL A 253 2.60 -1.49 -16.16
CA VAL A 253 2.47 -2.22 -14.89
C VAL A 253 1.49 -1.56 -13.94
N HIS A 254 1.40 -0.24 -13.92
CA HIS A 254 0.69 0.50 -12.88
C HIS A 254 -0.57 1.21 -13.38
N THR A 255 -0.97 1.03 -14.64
CA THR A 255 -2.20 1.59 -15.20
C THR A 255 -2.81 0.67 -16.25
N ASP A 256 -4.05 0.91 -16.65
CA ASP A 256 -4.73 0.21 -17.74
C ASP A 256 -4.42 0.78 -19.15
N ALA A 257 -3.40 1.62 -19.30
CA ALA A 257 -3.08 2.21 -20.60
C ALA A 257 -2.77 1.12 -21.64
N GLU A 258 -3.33 1.25 -22.85
CA GLU A 258 -3.09 0.33 -23.98
C GLU A 258 -1.91 0.76 -24.85
N ARG A 259 -1.53 2.04 -24.79
CA ARG A 259 -0.44 2.63 -25.56
C ARG A 259 0.17 3.81 -24.81
N VAL A 260 1.48 3.99 -24.92
CA VAL A 260 2.21 5.12 -24.35
C VAL A 260 3.29 5.59 -25.32
N ILE A 261 3.42 6.92 -25.43
CA ILE A 261 4.56 7.60 -26.02
C ILE A 261 5.43 8.10 -24.85
N VAL A 262 6.69 7.71 -24.82
CA VAL A 262 7.64 8.13 -23.80
C VAL A 262 8.77 8.89 -24.47
N ASP A 263 8.93 10.16 -24.08
CA ASP A 263 10.12 10.94 -24.37
C ASP A 263 11.05 10.89 -23.15
N ALA A 264 12.17 10.20 -23.28
CA ALA A 264 13.27 10.30 -22.33
C ALA A 264 14.24 11.40 -22.76
N ILE A 265 14.35 12.47 -21.96
CA ILE A 265 15.24 13.61 -22.26
C ILE A 265 16.08 13.91 -21.03
N PRO A 266 17.41 13.69 -21.05
CA PRO A 266 18.23 13.97 -19.89
C PRO A 266 18.29 15.47 -19.60
N LEU A 267 18.37 15.79 -18.31
CA LEU A 267 18.54 17.13 -17.77
C LEU A 267 19.99 17.31 -17.35
N GLU A 268 20.70 18.24 -17.98
CA GLU A 268 22.07 18.59 -17.63
C GLU A 268 22.07 19.46 -16.38
N ASN A 269 22.71 18.97 -15.34
CA ASN A 269 22.96 19.69 -14.11
C ASN A 269 24.40 20.18 -14.10
N GLN A 270 24.61 21.45 -13.74
CA GLN A 270 25.96 21.97 -13.54
C GLN A 270 26.54 21.52 -12.20
N GLU A 271 25.68 21.35 -11.20
CA GLU A 271 26.02 20.87 -9.86
C GLU A 271 24.85 20.13 -9.20
N VAL A 272 25.12 19.42 -8.11
CA VAL A 272 24.08 18.67 -7.38
C VAL A 272 23.07 19.63 -6.78
N GLY A 273 21.80 19.48 -7.17
CA GLY A 273 20.70 20.32 -6.68
C GLY A 273 20.52 21.60 -7.47
N ASP A 274 20.97 21.63 -8.74
CA ASP A 274 20.64 22.70 -9.67
C ASP A 274 19.12 22.90 -9.74
N GLU A 275 18.67 24.15 -9.57
CA GLU A 275 17.24 24.49 -9.59
C GLU A 275 16.70 24.58 -11.03
N HIS A 276 17.59 24.70 -12.02
CA HIS A 276 17.24 24.98 -13.42
C HIS A 276 18.07 24.13 -14.40
N PRO A 277 18.05 22.80 -14.31
CA PRO A 277 18.81 21.98 -15.23
C PRO A 277 18.24 22.11 -16.65
N GLU A 278 19.13 22.04 -17.65
CA GLU A 278 18.78 22.26 -19.05
C GLU A 278 18.52 20.93 -19.78
N PRO A 279 17.45 20.79 -20.57
CA PRO A 279 17.20 19.56 -21.33
C PRO A 279 18.18 19.40 -22.49
N ILE A 280 18.77 18.21 -22.62
CA ILE A 280 19.66 17.86 -23.73
C ILE A 280 18.86 17.13 -24.82
N ASP A 281 18.08 17.87 -25.61
CA ASP A 281 17.22 17.31 -26.67
C ASP A 281 17.97 16.44 -27.69
N ALA A 282 19.27 16.69 -27.90
CA ALA A 282 20.11 15.90 -28.80
C ALA A 282 20.32 14.45 -28.32
N GLN A 283 20.12 14.17 -27.03
CA GLN A 283 20.23 12.84 -26.41
C GLN A 283 18.86 12.19 -26.17
N ARG A 284 17.78 12.76 -26.74
CA ARG A 284 16.43 12.25 -26.57
C ARG A 284 16.28 10.83 -27.10
N ILE A 285 15.55 10.01 -26.34
CA ILE A 285 15.01 8.72 -26.76
C ILE A 285 13.49 8.80 -26.76
N SER A 286 12.85 8.51 -27.89
CA SER A 286 11.39 8.50 -28.03
C SER A 286 10.85 7.13 -28.39
N LEU A 287 10.06 6.53 -27.49
CA LEU A 287 9.41 5.24 -27.69
C LEU A 287 7.90 5.41 -27.83
N ASP A 288 7.30 4.73 -28.81
CA ASP A 288 5.85 4.65 -29.01
C ASP A 288 5.44 3.19 -29.02
N MET A 289 4.91 2.71 -27.89
CA MET A 289 4.65 1.30 -27.65
C MET A 289 3.22 1.06 -27.24
N THR A 290 2.65 -0.05 -27.70
CA THR A 290 1.43 -0.63 -27.11
C THR A 290 1.78 -1.60 -25.99
N ARG A 291 0.77 -1.96 -25.19
CA ARG A 291 0.91 -3.00 -24.16
C ARG A 291 1.32 -4.34 -24.77
N ASP A 292 0.75 -4.70 -25.91
CA ASP A 292 1.06 -5.95 -26.60
C ASP A 292 2.51 -5.98 -27.12
N ASP A 293 3.03 -4.83 -27.57
CA ASP A 293 4.45 -4.68 -27.93
C ASP A 293 5.34 -4.93 -26.71
N ALA A 294 5.02 -4.29 -25.58
CA ALA A 294 5.78 -4.46 -24.33
C ALA A 294 5.75 -5.91 -23.83
N ILE A 295 4.59 -6.59 -23.87
CA ILE A 295 4.46 -8.01 -23.55
C ILE A 295 5.33 -8.86 -24.48
N SER A 296 5.33 -8.57 -25.78
CA SER A 296 6.11 -9.32 -26.76
C SER A 296 7.61 -9.23 -26.47
N VAL A 297 8.10 -8.02 -26.14
CA VAL A 297 9.50 -7.79 -25.79
C VAL A 297 9.91 -8.55 -24.52
N VAL A 298 9.12 -8.45 -23.44
CA VAL A 298 9.48 -9.14 -22.18
C VAL A 298 9.31 -10.67 -22.29
N ARG A 299 8.40 -11.14 -23.14
CA ARG A 299 8.28 -12.56 -23.46
C ARG A 299 9.52 -13.09 -24.18
N GLU A 300 10.01 -12.35 -25.17
CA GLU A 300 11.17 -12.75 -25.95
C GLU A 300 12.46 -12.71 -25.12
N LEU A 301 12.69 -11.63 -24.38
CA LEU A 301 13.93 -11.43 -23.63
C LEU A 301 13.98 -12.22 -22.32
N MET A 302 12.83 -12.36 -21.64
CA MET A 302 12.78 -12.78 -20.23
C MET A 302 11.83 -13.98 -20.01
N GLY A 303 11.04 -14.37 -21.01
CA GLY A 303 10.04 -15.42 -20.87
C GLY A 303 8.82 -15.02 -20.04
N PHE A 304 8.55 -13.72 -19.90
CA PHE A 304 7.36 -13.23 -19.18
C PHE A 304 6.11 -13.26 -20.07
N ASP A 305 5.02 -13.77 -19.51
CA ASP A 305 3.73 -13.84 -20.20
C ASP A 305 2.90 -12.56 -20.02
N SER A 306 3.20 -11.78 -18.97
CA SER A 306 2.60 -10.48 -18.66
C SER A 306 3.66 -9.43 -18.31
N VAL A 307 3.34 -8.16 -18.58
CA VAL A 307 4.13 -7.01 -18.11
C VAL A 307 4.18 -6.93 -16.59
N ASP A 308 3.20 -7.47 -15.86
CA ASP A 308 3.21 -7.40 -14.38
C ASP A 308 4.41 -8.14 -13.77
N GLN A 309 4.92 -9.17 -14.48
CA GLN A 309 6.08 -9.97 -14.05
C GLN A 309 7.41 -9.22 -14.14
N VAL A 310 7.43 -8.02 -14.75
CA VAL A 310 8.61 -7.14 -14.68
C VAL A 310 8.82 -6.59 -13.27
N LYS A 311 7.78 -6.65 -12.41
CA LYS A 311 7.88 -6.34 -10.99
C LYS A 311 7.67 -7.59 -10.15
N GLU A 312 8.30 -7.64 -8.99
CA GLU A 312 8.11 -8.69 -7.99
C GLU A 312 7.72 -8.07 -6.63
N PRO A 313 6.90 -8.77 -5.83
CA PRO A 313 6.51 -8.29 -4.52
C PRO A 313 7.68 -8.36 -3.54
N THR A 314 7.71 -7.41 -2.63
CA THR A 314 8.65 -7.27 -1.52
C THR A 314 7.90 -6.86 -0.26
N GLN A 315 8.55 -6.94 0.90
CA GLN A 315 7.97 -6.42 2.15
C GLN A 315 7.69 -4.90 2.14
N TYR A 316 8.18 -4.16 1.13
CA TYR A 316 8.04 -2.71 1.00
C TYR A 316 7.19 -2.29 -0.21
N GLY A 317 6.51 -3.23 -0.88
CA GLY A 317 5.79 -2.98 -2.13
C GLY A 317 6.39 -3.78 -3.28
N TYR A 318 6.52 -3.19 -4.47
CA TYR A 318 7.03 -3.89 -5.66
C TYR A 318 8.36 -3.30 -6.13
N GLN A 319 9.29 -4.16 -6.55
CA GLN A 319 10.57 -3.77 -7.16
C GLN A 319 10.73 -4.44 -8.54
N TRP A 320 11.75 -4.06 -9.32
CA TRP A 320 12.05 -4.79 -10.56
C TRP A 320 12.33 -6.25 -10.27
N SER A 321 11.70 -7.16 -11.03
CA SER A 321 12.00 -8.59 -10.93
C SER A 321 13.45 -8.85 -11.33
N GLY A 322 14.07 -9.88 -10.79
CA GLY A 322 15.48 -10.19 -11.11
C GLY A 322 15.74 -10.36 -12.62
N GLY A 323 14.79 -10.92 -13.36
CA GLY A 323 14.87 -11.05 -14.81
C GLY A 323 14.87 -9.70 -15.52
N PHE A 324 13.98 -8.79 -15.14
CA PHE A 324 13.95 -7.44 -15.69
C PHE A 324 15.17 -6.61 -15.28
N GLN A 325 15.57 -6.72 -14.02
CA GLN A 325 16.71 -5.99 -13.46
C GLN A 325 18.01 -6.31 -14.22
N SER A 326 18.23 -7.57 -14.62
CA SER A 326 19.43 -7.95 -15.37
C SER A 326 19.49 -7.30 -16.77
N TYR A 327 18.36 -7.10 -17.45
CA TYR A 327 18.34 -6.35 -18.71
C TYR A 327 18.42 -4.85 -18.48
N TYR A 328 17.73 -4.33 -17.46
CA TYR A 328 17.72 -2.91 -17.14
C TYR A 328 19.09 -2.38 -16.70
N TYR A 329 19.88 -3.18 -15.97
CA TYR A 329 21.20 -2.75 -15.47
C TYR A 329 22.39 -3.38 -16.22
N ASP A 330 22.33 -4.65 -16.57
CA ASP A 330 23.51 -5.40 -17.05
C ASP A 330 23.52 -5.64 -18.57
N ASN A 331 22.35 -5.72 -19.20
CA ASN A 331 22.20 -6.02 -20.64
C ASN A 331 21.35 -4.96 -21.35
N LEU A 332 21.62 -3.69 -21.06
CA LEU A 332 20.82 -2.56 -21.53
C LEU A 332 20.79 -2.48 -23.06
N ASP A 333 21.92 -2.68 -23.73
CA ASP A 333 22.04 -2.65 -25.20
C ASP A 333 21.12 -3.68 -25.87
N ALA A 334 21.05 -4.91 -25.34
CA ALA A 334 20.19 -5.94 -25.89
C ALA A 334 18.70 -5.56 -25.73
N PHE A 335 18.37 -4.90 -24.62
CA PHE A 335 17.01 -4.41 -24.39
C PHE A 335 16.68 -3.23 -25.32
N ALA A 336 17.61 -2.28 -25.49
CA ALA A 336 17.50 -1.16 -26.42
C ALA A 336 17.37 -1.64 -27.87
N GLU A 337 18.10 -2.67 -28.27
CA GLU A 337 17.98 -3.29 -29.59
C GLU A 337 16.58 -3.90 -29.79
N ALA A 338 16.07 -4.64 -28.80
CA ALA A 338 14.76 -5.28 -28.87
C ALA A 338 13.59 -4.28 -28.98
N VAL A 339 13.73 -3.10 -28.39
CA VAL A 339 12.71 -2.04 -28.44
C VAL A 339 12.95 -0.98 -29.52
N SER A 340 14.10 -1.02 -30.21
CA SER A 340 14.42 -0.10 -31.30
C SER A 340 13.40 -0.04 -32.44
N PRO A 341 12.63 -1.11 -32.78
CA PRO A 341 11.56 -1.01 -33.77
C PRO A 341 10.42 -0.04 -33.39
N TYR A 342 10.28 0.28 -32.10
CA TYR A 342 9.24 1.17 -31.56
C TYR A 342 9.71 2.61 -31.38
N CYS A 343 10.90 2.94 -31.88
CA CYS A 343 11.42 4.30 -31.88
C CYS A 343 10.61 5.21 -32.79
N SER A 344 10.04 6.27 -32.22
CA SER A 344 9.18 7.24 -32.92
C SER A 344 9.89 8.55 -33.27
N GLY A 345 11.22 8.59 -33.15
CA GLY A 345 12.04 9.78 -33.38
C GLY A 345 13.53 9.49 -33.25
N SER A 346 14.22 10.29 -32.42
CA SER A 346 15.62 10.05 -32.07
C SER A 346 15.70 8.91 -31.05
N CYS A 347 16.52 7.91 -31.35
CA CYS A 347 16.92 6.83 -30.44
C CYS A 347 18.40 6.46 -30.64
N SER A 348 19.14 7.33 -31.34
CA SER A 348 20.50 7.08 -31.84
C SER A 348 21.54 7.82 -31.04
#